data_AF-A0A527ZEK7-F1
#
_entry.id   AF-A0A527ZEK7-F1
#
_cell.length_a   1.000
_cell.length_b   1.000
_cell.length_c   1.000
_cell.angle_alpha   90.00
_cell.angle_beta   90.00
_cell.angle_gamma   90.00
#
_symmetry.space_group_name_H-M   'P 1'
#
loop_
_entity.id
_entity.type
_entity.pdbx_description
1 polymer ?
#
loop_
_entity_poly.entity_id
_entity_poly.type
_entity_poly.pdbx_seq_one_letter_code
_entity_poly.pdbx_strand_id
1 'polypeptide(L)' 'RAVSQTSISERPEGYVIKGTGEVVAYSDARIKNSPDGEYHWCSVAGANDGKTICLFVPPSSF' A
#
# COMPACT_ATOMS: atom_id res chain seq x y z
N ARG A 1 -13.07 -0.33 3.70
CA ARG A 1 -12.83 -1.29 4.80
C ARG A 1 -11.38 -1.08 5.22
N ALA A 2 -11.10 -0.78 6.49
CA ALA A 2 -9.73 -0.67 6.97
C ALA A 2 -9.04 -2.02 6.76
N VAL A 3 -8.07 -2.07 5.85
CA VAL A 3 -7.17 -3.22 5.78
C VAL A 3 -6.16 -3.05 6.90
N SER A 4 -5.94 -4.11 7.67
CA SER A 4 -4.94 -4.10 8.71
C SER A 4 -3.57 -3.73 8.11
N GLN A 5 -2.94 -2.72 8.69
CA GLN A 5 -1.63 -2.15 8.35
C GLN A 5 -0.51 -3.21 8.19
N THR A 6 -0.75 -4.45 8.63
CA THR A 6 0.16 -5.59 8.56
C THR A 6 0.35 -6.20 7.17
N SER A 7 -0.49 -5.87 6.19
CA SER A 7 -0.43 -6.44 4.84
C SER A 7 0.61 -5.78 3.92
N ILE A 8 1.21 -4.66 4.32
CA ILE A 8 2.20 -3.94 3.52
C ILE A 8 3.55 -4.00 4.25
N SER A 9 4.63 -4.20 3.50
CA SER A 9 6.01 -4.16 4.00
C SER A 9 6.77 -3.11 3.20
N GLU A 10 7.34 -2.14 3.88
CA GLU A 10 8.21 -1.18 3.23
C GLU A 10 9.61 -1.77 2.99
N ARG A 11 10.17 -1.52 1.81
CA ARG A 11 11.49 -1.95 1.39
C ARG A 11 12.20 -0.83 0.60
N PRO A 12 13.53 -0.87 0.45
CA PRO A 12 14.27 0.12 -0.34
C PRO A 12 13.75 0.26 -1.78
N GLU A 13 13.26 -0.82 -2.37
CA GLU A 13 12.65 -0.85 -3.70
C GLU A 13 11.22 -0.25 -3.76
N GLY A 14 10.52 -0.12 -2.63
CA GLY A 14 9.13 0.33 -2.55
C GLY A 14 8.28 -0.39 -1.51
N TYR A 15 6.97 -0.36 -1.69
CA TYR A 15 6.01 -1.01 -0.81
C TYR A 15 5.62 -2.38 -1.33
N VAL A 16 5.92 -3.42 -0.56
CA VAL A 16 5.60 -4.81 -0.88
C VAL A 16 4.28 -5.21 -0.23
N ILE A 17 3.32 -5.63 -1.04
CA ILE A 17 2.04 -6.17 -0.58
C ILE A 17 2.24 -7.63 -0.21
N LYS A 18 2.20 -7.98 1.08
CA LYS A 18 2.44 -9.35 1.58
C LYS A 18 1.42 -10.35 1.05
N GLY A 19 0.20 -9.91 0.75
CA GLY A 19 -0.87 -10.78 0.25
C GLY A 19 -0.65 -11.30 -1.17
N THR A 20 0.00 -10.51 -2.03
CA THR A 20 0.25 -10.84 -3.44
C THR A 20 1.73 -11.02 -3.79
N GLY A 21 2.63 -10.50 -2.96
CA GLY A 21 4.04 -10.31 -3.30
C GLY A 21 4.28 -9.16 -4.27
N GLU A 22 3.26 -8.34 -4.59
CA GLU A 22 3.41 -7.20 -5.50
C GLU A 22 4.30 -6.11 -4.88
N VAL A 23 5.31 -5.66 -5.63
CA VAL A 23 6.18 -4.55 -5.23
C VAL A 23 5.69 -3.29 -5.94
N VAL A 24 5.21 -2.32 -5.16
CA VAL A 24 4.78 -1.00 -5.62
C VAL A 24 5.93 -0.02 -5.40
N ALA A 25 6.63 0.36 -6.47
CA ALA A 25 7.73 1.31 -6.39
C ALA A 25 7.24 2.67 -5.87
N TYR A 26 8.08 3.42 -5.15
CA TYR A 26 7.73 4.74 -4.60
C TYR A 26 7.24 5.77 -5.64
N SER A 27 7.62 5.60 -6.90
CA SER A 27 7.20 6.45 -8.03
C SER A 27 5.86 6.05 -8.66
N ASP A 28 5.22 4.99 -8.16
CA ASP A 28 3.96 4.50 -8.70
C ASP A 28 2.82 5.48 -8.42
N ALA A 29 2.03 5.81 -9.45
CA ALA A 29 0.92 6.76 -9.36
C ALA A 29 -0.23 6.27 -8.45
N ARG A 30 -0.25 4.99 -8.08
CA ARG A 30 -1.22 4.42 -7.13
C ARG A 30 -0.90 4.78 -5.68
N ILE A 31 0.32 5.25 -5.40
CA ILE A 31 0.73 5.70 -4.07
C ILE A 31 0.14 7.08 -3.80
N LYS A 32 -0.50 7.23 -2.65
CA LYS A 32 -1.12 8.47 -2.19
C LYS A 32 -0.72 8.74 -0.75
N ASN A 33 -0.68 10.00 -0.36
CA ASN A 33 -0.46 10.34 1.06
C ASN A 33 -1.74 10.08 1.85
N SER A 34 -1.61 9.35 2.94
CA SER A 34 -2.72 9.13 3.86
C SER A 34 -2.89 10.33 4.78
N PRO A 35 -4.11 10.91 4.88
CA PRO A 35 -4.37 12.07 5.73
C PRO A 35 -4.33 11.74 7.22
N ASP A 36 -4.48 10.48 7.59
CA ASP A 36 -4.43 9.97 8.97
C ASP A 36 -3.03 9.48 9.40
N GLY A 37 -2.07 9.43 8.46
CA GLY A 37 -0.74 8.88 8.73
C GLY A 37 -0.69 7.36 8.85
N GLU A 38 -1.76 6.65 8.50
CA GLU A 38 -1.77 5.18 8.47
C GLU A 38 -1.61 4.64 7.05
N TYR A 39 -1.30 3.34 6.94
CA TYR A 39 -1.24 2.68 5.64
C TYR A 39 -2.60 2.12 5.26
N HIS A 40 -3.14 2.49 4.10
CA HIS A 40 -4.36 1.91 3.54
C HIS A 40 -4.12 1.32 2.17
N TRP A 41 -4.35 0.03 2.01
CA TRP A 41 -4.26 -0.65 0.72
C TRP A 41 -5.64 -1.09 0.23
N CYS A 42 -5.95 -0.76 -1.02
CA CYS A 42 -7.17 -1.17 -1.69
C CYS A 42 -6.82 -2.13 -2.82
N SER A 43 -7.46 -3.30 -2.84
CA SER A 43 -7.33 -4.30 -3.88
C SER A 43 -8.64 -4.52 -4.64
N VAL A 44 -8.53 -5.06 -5.86
CA VAL A 44 -9.71 -5.43 -6.67
C VAL A 44 -10.57 -6.45 -5.91
N ALA A 45 -11.87 -6.18 -5.85
CA ALA A 45 -12.87 -6.99 -5.13
C ALA A 45 -12.62 -7.17 -3.62
N GLY A 46 -11.71 -6.40 -3.01
CA GLY A 46 -11.31 -6.59 -1.61
C GLY A 46 -10.61 -7.94 -1.36
N ALA A 47 -10.11 -8.58 -2.40
CA ALA A 47 -9.35 -9.83 -2.30
C ALA A 47 -7.96 -9.54 -1.71
N ASN A 48 -7.52 -10.35 -0.75
CA ASN A 48 -6.19 -10.20 -0.15
C ASN A 48 -5.05 -10.58 -1.11
N ASP A 49 -5.43 -11.11 -2.27
CA ASP A 49 -4.60 -11.59 -3.38
C ASP A 49 -4.92 -10.85 -4.69
N GLY A 50 -5.77 -9.81 -4.64
CA GLY A 50 -6.15 -9.01 -5.80
C GLY A 50 -5.10 -7.97 -6.18
N LYS A 51 -5.13 -7.52 -7.45
CA LYS A 51 -4.26 -6.42 -7.93
C LYS A 51 -4.43 -5.16 -7.08
N THR A 52 -3.32 -4.50 -6.79
CA THR A 52 -3.32 -3.22 -6.05
C THR A 52 -3.97 -2.12 -6.88
N ILE A 53 -5.04 -1.52 -6.34
CA ILE A 53 -5.73 -0.38 -6.93
C ILE A 53 -5.16 0.92 -6.38
N CYS A 54 -5.09 1.04 -5.05
CA CYS A 54 -4.60 2.24 -4.37
C CYS A 54 -3.75 1.83 -3.17
N LEU A 55 -2.71 2.60 -2.90
CA LEU A 55 -1.90 2.46 -1.69
C LEU A 55 -1.74 3.84 -1.05
N PHE A 56 -2.37 4.06 0.09
CA PHE A 56 -2.14 5.24 0.91
C PHE A 56 -1.07 4.93 1.94
N VAL A 57 -0.10 5.83 2.05
CA VAL A 57 1.05 5.69 2.94
C VAL A 57 1.20 6.97 3.77
N PRO A 58 1.69 6.90 5.01
CA PRO A 58 2.03 8.10 5.77
C PRO A 58 2.95 9.00 4.94
N PRO A 59 2.75 10.33 4.95
CA PRO A 59 3.74 11.23 4.39
C PRO A 59 5.07 10.99 5.12
N SER A 60 6.11 10.61 4.38
CA SER A 60 7.47 10.60 4.91
C SER A 60 7.78 12.04 5.29
N SER A 61 7.78 12.35 6.59
CA SER A 61 8.23 13.65 7.07
C SER A 61 9.69 13.81 6.64
N PHE A 62 9.94 14.70 5.68
CA PHE A 62 11.28 15.14 5.31
C PHE A 62 11.92 15.91 6.47
#